data_AF-A0A2H1GQH4-F1
#
_entry.id   AF-A0A2H1GQH4-F1
#
_cell.length_a   1.000
_cell.length_b   1.000
_cell.length_c   1.000
_cell.angle_alpha   90.00
_cell.angle_beta   90.00
_cell.angle_gamma   90.00
#
_symmetry.space_group_name_H-M   'P 1'
#
loop_
_entity.id
_entity.type
_entity.pdbx_description
1 polymer ?
#
loop_
_entity_poly.entity_id
_entity_poly.type
_entity_poly.pdbx_seq_one_letter_code
_entity_poly.pdbx_strand_id
1 'polypeptide(L)'
;MNLPPVVSRRISFFITPDAHIKVQRKTRIANLYDVYHVALLNGPAWTDFHSLKRTSKAVQAFYNHEYNMLISGNSLSIVMDMVVHAVDPTLRVPISFLGPVAPLPFLQAFTRLQVNTTYTIEEKIRPGSSIESDIAVENVTATYCLHSPSSPAAPLPGQADDLLAITFENLHTKAKPDSDMAFAIAAIDGLEWAIRHQLVAQGHVPTPYLPAVNARGLYHLGLLFTDRAILCAEAMEAVTQAQPRFVIGDHACGVEWQRWVEEIEESDLDDDTNEEDSAGGEDVDGSHEEKDLKGHSRSKLGENVYNEHDLSTEYDADDEKGFGRL
;
A
#
# COMPACT_ATOMS: atom_id res chain seq x y z
N MET A 1 -11.21 -2.91 -37.84
CA MET A 1 -11.91 -4.08 -37.27
C MET A 1 -13.20 -3.57 -36.67
N ASN A 2 -14.35 -4.14 -37.04
CA ASN A 2 -15.63 -3.82 -36.41
C ASN A 2 -15.97 -4.93 -35.42
N LEU A 3 -15.42 -4.83 -34.21
CA LEU A 3 -15.82 -5.67 -33.09
C LEU A 3 -17.10 -5.09 -32.47
N PRO A 4 -18.01 -5.92 -31.93
CA PRO A 4 -19.12 -5.44 -31.13
C PRO A 4 -18.61 -4.59 -29.95
N PRO A 5 -19.27 -3.48 -29.57
CA PRO A 5 -18.77 -2.57 -28.54
C PRO A 5 -18.46 -3.23 -27.19
N VAL A 6 -19.22 -4.26 -26.81
CA VAL A 6 -19.00 -5.01 -25.57
C VAL A 6 -17.70 -5.82 -25.62
N VAL A 7 -17.42 -6.46 -26.76
CA VAL A 7 -16.21 -7.28 -26.97
C VAL A 7 -14.99 -6.37 -27.10
N SER A 8 -15.14 -5.26 -27.84
CA SER A 8 -14.16 -4.18 -27.94
C SER A 8 -13.70 -3.71 -26.55
N ARG A 9 -14.67 -3.32 -25.71
CA ARG A 9 -14.40 -2.79 -24.38
C ARG A 9 -13.72 -3.81 -23.46
N ARG A 10 -14.14 -5.08 -23.50
CA ARG A 10 -13.48 -6.14 -22.73
C ARG A 10 -12.03 -6.33 -23.15
N ILE A 11 -11.77 -6.42 -24.45
CA ILE A 11 -10.41 -6.56 -24.98
C ILE A 11 -9.56 -5.36 -24.58
N SER A 12 -10.09 -4.14 -24.72
CA SER A 12 -9.38 -2.93 -24.33
C SER A 12 -9.09 -2.85 -22.83
N PHE A 13 -9.98 -3.36 -21.98
CA PHE A 13 -9.75 -3.47 -20.54
C PHE A 13 -8.58 -4.42 -20.23
N PHE A 14 -8.49 -5.56 -20.90
CA PHE A 14 -7.37 -6.49 -20.73
C PHE A 14 -6.03 -5.96 -21.26
N ILE A 15 -6.06 -5.06 -22.25
CA ILE A 15 -4.85 -4.59 -22.93
C ILE A 15 -4.36 -3.23 -22.43
N THR A 16 -5.23 -2.41 -21.83
CA THR A 16 -4.86 -1.11 -21.28
C THR A 16 -4.53 -1.29 -19.80
N PRO A 17 -3.25 -1.25 -19.40
CA PRO A 17 -2.87 -1.46 -18.02
C PRO A 17 -3.27 -0.25 -17.15
N ASP A 18 -3.44 -0.46 -15.86
CA ASP A 18 -3.46 0.63 -14.87
C ASP A 18 -2.07 1.28 -14.74
N ALA A 19 -1.96 2.44 -14.10
CA ALA A 19 -0.67 3.09 -13.85
C ALA A 19 -0.17 2.77 -12.45
N HIS A 20 0.74 1.80 -12.32
CA HIS A 20 1.29 1.40 -11.02
C HIS A 20 2.47 2.30 -10.68
N ILE A 21 2.36 3.03 -9.58
CA ILE A 21 3.36 4.02 -9.20
C ILE A 21 4.01 3.71 -7.86
N LYS A 22 5.24 4.21 -7.70
CA LYS A 22 5.96 4.24 -6.44
C LYS A 22 6.44 5.64 -6.14
N VAL A 23 6.05 6.17 -4.99
CA VAL A 23 6.45 7.50 -4.51
C VAL A 23 7.46 7.40 -3.37
N GLN A 24 8.56 8.12 -3.49
CA GLN A 24 9.68 8.11 -2.53
C GLN A 24 10.22 9.52 -2.31
N ARG A 25 10.72 9.79 -1.10
CA ARG A 25 11.40 11.06 -0.78
C ARG A 25 12.90 10.93 -1.04
N LYS A 26 13.50 11.90 -1.73
CA LYS A 26 14.93 11.87 -2.06
C LYS A 26 15.79 12.26 -0.86
N THR A 27 16.95 11.61 -0.70
CA THR A 27 17.94 11.99 0.33
C THR A 27 18.66 13.29 -0.02
N ARG A 28 19.06 13.45 -1.28
CA ARG A 28 19.68 14.68 -1.80
C ARG A 28 18.68 15.41 -2.68
N ILE A 29 18.48 16.69 -2.39
CA ILE A 29 17.54 17.56 -3.08
C ILE A 29 18.31 18.66 -3.81
N ALA A 30 18.12 18.75 -5.12
CA ALA A 30 18.69 19.82 -5.92
C ALA A 30 17.94 21.15 -5.71
N ASN A 31 16.62 21.07 -5.45
CA ASN A 31 15.77 22.21 -5.09
C ASN A 31 14.53 21.73 -4.31
N LEU A 32 13.77 22.67 -3.73
CA LEU A 32 12.58 22.39 -2.92
C LEU A 32 11.39 21.81 -3.73
N TYR A 33 11.43 21.89 -5.06
CA TYR A 33 10.39 21.34 -5.95
C TYR A 33 10.70 19.90 -6.36
N ASP A 34 11.91 19.40 -6.10
CA ASP A 34 12.41 18.08 -6.50
C ASP A 34 12.56 17.13 -5.30
N VAL A 35 11.76 17.33 -4.25
CA VAL A 35 11.86 16.57 -2.99
C VAL A 35 11.34 15.14 -3.12
N TYR A 36 10.33 14.95 -3.97
CA TYR A 36 9.62 13.69 -4.12
C TYR A 36 9.82 13.12 -5.51
N HIS A 37 9.98 11.82 -5.58
CA HIS A 37 10.15 11.05 -6.82
C HIS A 37 8.95 10.16 -7.01
N VAL A 38 8.35 10.19 -8.20
CA VAL A 38 7.31 9.24 -8.60
C VAL A 38 7.88 8.38 -9.71
N ALA A 39 7.97 7.08 -9.48
CA ALA A 39 8.37 6.09 -10.46
C ALA A 39 7.14 5.36 -11.03
N LEU A 40 7.18 5.03 -12.33
CA LEU A 40 6.18 4.17 -12.96
C LEU A 40 6.72 2.74 -12.96
N LEU A 41 6.09 1.86 -12.19
CA LEU A 41 6.56 0.49 -11.97
C LEU A 41 6.31 -0.40 -13.19
N ASN A 42 5.17 -0.24 -13.84
CA ASN A 42 4.78 -1.02 -15.00
C ASN A 42 5.04 -0.29 -16.34
N GLY A 43 6.13 0.49 -16.41
CA GLY A 43 6.57 1.17 -17.63
C GLY A 43 6.70 0.26 -18.88
N PRO A 44 7.19 -1.01 -18.75
CA PRO A 44 7.19 -1.95 -19.87
C PRO A 44 5.80 -2.24 -20.43
N ALA A 45 4.79 -2.49 -19.58
CA ALA A 45 3.42 -2.74 -20.02
C ALA A 45 2.82 -1.55 -20.79
N TRP A 46 3.10 -0.32 -20.33
CA TRP A 46 2.72 0.90 -21.05
C TRP A 46 3.46 1.06 -22.38
N THR A 47 4.71 0.62 -22.46
CA THR A 47 5.50 0.61 -23.70
C THR A 47 4.92 -0.36 -24.72
N ASP A 48 4.51 -1.55 -24.27
CA ASP A 48 3.87 -2.56 -25.12
C ASP A 48 2.52 -2.06 -25.64
N PHE A 49 1.70 -1.47 -24.76
CA PHE A 49 0.44 -0.82 -25.14
C PHE A 49 0.67 0.27 -26.21
N HIS A 50 1.64 1.16 -26.00
CA HIS A 50 1.96 2.22 -26.97
C HIS A 50 2.50 1.68 -28.29
N SER A 51 3.26 0.58 -28.25
CA SER A 51 3.79 -0.08 -29.46
C SER A 51 2.65 -0.71 -30.25
N LEU A 52 1.76 -1.45 -29.60
CA LEU A 52 0.57 -2.05 -30.20
C LEU A 52 -0.34 -0.99 -30.83
N LYS A 53 -0.56 0.12 -30.12
CA LYS A 53 -1.34 1.27 -30.59
C LYS A 53 -0.79 1.90 -31.87
N ARG A 54 0.52 1.82 -32.13
CA ARG A 54 1.18 2.43 -33.30
C ARG A 54 1.21 1.54 -34.54
N THR A 55 0.71 0.30 -34.46
CA THR A 55 0.79 -0.68 -35.56
C THR A 55 0.04 -0.28 -36.84
N SER A 56 -1.10 0.42 -36.74
CA SER A 56 -1.80 0.99 -37.89
C SER A 56 -2.69 2.16 -37.48
N LYS A 57 -3.08 3.02 -38.44
CA LYS A 57 -4.02 4.13 -38.17
C LYS A 57 -5.36 3.67 -37.60
N ALA A 58 -5.87 2.52 -38.08
CA ALA A 58 -7.13 1.96 -37.60
C ALA A 58 -7.02 1.48 -36.15
N VAL A 59 -5.91 0.80 -35.81
CA VAL A 59 -5.62 0.34 -34.45
C VAL A 59 -5.40 1.52 -33.52
N GLN A 60 -4.68 2.56 -33.97
CA GLN A 60 -4.46 3.77 -33.21
C GLN A 60 -5.78 4.48 -32.88
N ALA A 61 -6.69 4.63 -33.85
CA ALA A 61 -7.99 5.26 -33.65
C ALA A 61 -8.85 4.48 -32.65
N PHE A 62 -8.85 3.15 -32.77
CA PHE A 62 -9.52 2.24 -31.84
C PHE A 62 -9.02 2.42 -30.40
N TYR A 63 -7.71 2.30 -30.17
CA TYR A 63 -7.14 2.44 -28.83
C TYR A 63 -7.29 3.85 -28.26
N ASN A 64 -7.20 4.90 -29.08
CA ASN A 64 -7.47 6.27 -28.63
C ASN A 64 -8.91 6.40 -28.11
N HIS A 65 -9.88 5.86 -28.84
CA HIS A 65 -11.27 5.90 -28.44
C HIS A 65 -11.49 5.14 -27.13
N GLU A 66 -11.02 3.89 -27.06
CA GLU A 66 -11.21 3.03 -25.89
C GLU A 66 -10.47 3.56 -24.65
N TYR A 67 -9.23 4.05 -24.80
CA TYR A 67 -8.50 4.71 -23.72
C TYR A 67 -9.28 5.90 -23.15
N ASN A 68 -9.79 6.78 -24.01
CA ASN A 68 -10.58 7.94 -23.57
C ASN A 68 -11.89 7.49 -22.89
N MET A 69 -12.53 6.42 -23.37
CA MET A 69 -13.73 5.85 -22.76
C MET A 69 -13.45 5.23 -21.39
N LEU A 70 -12.32 4.55 -21.22
CA LEU A 70 -11.92 3.95 -19.95
C LEU A 70 -11.55 5.02 -18.91
N ILE A 71 -10.81 6.06 -19.32
CA ILE A 71 -10.49 7.21 -18.47
C ILE A 71 -11.77 7.95 -18.04
N SER A 72 -12.62 8.35 -19.00
CA SER A 72 -13.87 9.06 -18.67
C SER A 72 -14.88 8.19 -17.92
N GLY A 73 -14.84 6.87 -18.14
CA GLY A 73 -15.66 5.89 -17.44
C GLY A 73 -15.09 5.44 -16.09
N ASN A 74 -14.03 6.07 -15.57
CA ASN A 74 -13.43 5.76 -14.28
C ASN A 74 -12.98 4.29 -14.14
N SER A 75 -12.59 3.67 -15.26
CA SER A 75 -12.22 2.25 -15.35
C SER A 75 -10.71 2.03 -15.36
N LEU A 76 -9.92 3.10 -15.44
CA LEU A 76 -8.46 3.08 -15.28
C LEU A 76 -8.09 3.91 -14.07
N SER A 77 -7.15 3.38 -13.29
CA SER A 77 -6.68 4.02 -12.06
C SER A 77 -5.16 4.19 -12.09
N ILE A 78 -4.70 5.22 -11.38
CA ILE A 78 -3.37 5.17 -10.78
C ILE A 78 -3.45 4.22 -9.60
N VAL A 79 -2.51 3.30 -9.46
CA VAL A 79 -2.43 2.37 -8.33
C VAL A 79 -1.16 2.68 -7.56
N MET A 80 -1.32 3.10 -6.31
CA MET A 80 -0.24 3.27 -5.34
C MET A 80 -0.35 2.13 -4.33
N ASP A 81 0.27 1.02 -4.68
CA ASP A 81 0.36 -0.15 -3.80
C ASP A 81 1.53 0.03 -2.83
N MET A 82 1.21 0.28 -1.57
CA MET A 82 2.20 0.51 -0.52
C MET A 82 2.95 -0.78 -0.15
N VAL A 83 2.48 -1.95 -0.54
CA VAL A 83 3.14 -3.23 -0.25
C VAL A 83 4.41 -3.38 -1.08
N VAL A 84 4.39 -2.85 -2.31
CA VAL A 84 5.59 -2.71 -3.16
C VAL A 84 6.61 -1.71 -2.55
N HIS A 85 6.22 -1.02 -1.49
CA HIS A 85 7.05 -0.16 -0.66
C HIS A 85 7.33 -0.80 0.70
N ALA A 86 7.92 -2.00 0.71
CA ALA A 86 8.31 -2.69 1.95
C ALA A 86 9.22 -1.87 2.90
N VAL A 87 9.89 -0.84 2.39
CA VAL A 87 10.70 0.08 3.20
C VAL A 87 9.80 1.21 3.69
N ASP A 88 9.93 1.53 4.99
CA ASP A 88 9.25 2.65 5.64
C ASP A 88 9.26 3.91 4.73
N PRO A 89 8.09 4.41 4.30
CA PRO A 89 7.98 5.54 3.39
C PRO A 89 8.41 6.87 4.01
N THR A 90 8.62 6.96 5.32
CA THR A 90 9.24 8.12 5.97
C THR A 90 10.73 8.24 5.63
N LEU A 91 11.38 7.12 5.31
CA LEU A 91 12.80 7.07 5.01
C LEU A 91 13.12 7.70 3.65
N ARG A 92 14.29 8.35 3.60
CA ARG A 92 14.78 9.00 2.37
C ARG A 92 15.62 8.03 1.55
N VAL A 93 15.41 8.06 0.24
CA VAL A 93 16.03 7.13 -0.71
C VAL A 93 17.11 7.84 -1.53
N PRO A 94 18.32 7.28 -1.65
CA PRO A 94 19.35 7.81 -2.53
C PRO A 94 18.94 7.74 -4.00
N ILE A 95 19.38 8.71 -4.81
CA ILE A 95 19.01 8.83 -6.23
C ILE A 95 19.37 7.57 -7.03
N SER A 96 20.44 6.86 -6.65
CA SER A 96 20.88 5.62 -7.29
C SER A 96 19.88 4.47 -7.20
N PHE A 97 18.93 4.51 -6.25
CA PHE A 97 17.90 3.49 -6.07
C PHE A 97 16.54 3.89 -6.64
N LEU A 98 16.45 5.07 -7.28
CA LEU A 98 15.22 5.55 -7.87
C LEU A 98 15.01 4.95 -9.27
N GLY A 99 13.81 4.43 -9.50
CA GLY A 99 13.40 3.97 -10.83
C GLY A 99 13.14 5.12 -11.82
N PRO A 100 12.78 4.80 -13.07
CA PRO A 100 12.47 5.81 -14.08
C PRO A 100 11.30 6.71 -13.64
N VAL A 101 11.45 8.03 -13.84
CA VAL A 101 10.45 9.03 -13.46
C VAL A 101 9.16 8.84 -14.27
N ALA A 102 8.03 8.78 -13.59
CA ALA A 102 6.71 8.84 -14.21
C ALA A 102 6.42 10.27 -14.71
N PRO A 103 6.06 10.48 -15.99
CA PRO A 103 5.67 11.80 -16.46
C PRO A 103 4.39 12.26 -15.75
N LEU A 104 4.44 13.36 -15.00
CA LEU A 104 3.24 13.91 -14.35
C LEU A 104 2.07 14.18 -15.31
N PRO A 105 2.27 14.71 -16.53
CA PRO A 105 1.18 14.89 -17.49
C PRO A 105 0.48 13.58 -17.88
N PHE A 106 1.19 12.45 -17.84
CA PHE A 106 0.59 11.14 -18.07
C PHE A 106 -0.31 10.74 -16.90
N LEU A 107 0.14 10.94 -15.65
CA LEU A 107 -0.67 10.66 -14.46
C LEU A 107 -1.90 11.58 -14.36
N GLN A 108 -1.79 12.83 -14.80
CA GLN A 108 -2.90 13.79 -14.79
C GLN A 108 -4.06 13.42 -15.74
N ALA A 109 -3.88 12.45 -16.64
CA ALA A 109 -4.95 11.95 -17.48
C ALA A 109 -5.94 11.06 -16.71
N PHE A 110 -5.53 10.47 -15.58
CA PHE A 110 -6.36 9.54 -14.82
C PHE A 110 -7.33 10.29 -13.90
N THR A 111 -8.52 9.72 -13.74
CA THR A 111 -9.59 10.26 -12.89
C THR A 111 -9.73 9.51 -11.57
N ARG A 112 -8.97 8.42 -11.38
CA ARG A 112 -8.97 7.62 -10.15
C ARG A 112 -7.56 7.32 -9.66
N LEU A 113 -7.44 7.31 -8.33
CA LEU A 113 -6.29 6.78 -7.61
C LEU A 113 -6.77 5.71 -6.64
N GLN A 114 -6.14 4.55 -6.67
CA GLN A 114 -6.28 3.52 -5.65
C GLN A 114 -5.01 3.52 -4.81
N VAL A 115 -5.19 3.51 -3.49
CA VAL A 115 -4.10 3.34 -2.53
C VAL A 115 -4.37 2.06 -1.77
N ASN A 116 -3.42 1.13 -1.83
CA ASN A 116 -3.53 -0.17 -1.17
C ASN A 116 -2.45 -0.29 -0.09
N THR A 117 -2.79 -0.88 1.04
CA THR A 117 -1.82 -1.24 2.09
C THR A 117 -2.37 -2.37 2.93
N THR A 118 -1.49 -3.12 3.59
CA THR A 118 -1.89 -4.19 4.50
C THR A 118 -1.62 -3.78 5.93
N TYR A 119 -2.59 -4.04 6.81
CA TYR A 119 -2.47 -3.83 8.24
C TYR A 119 -2.54 -5.15 8.98
N THR A 120 -1.69 -5.28 9.99
CA THR A 120 -1.75 -6.36 10.96
C THR A 120 -2.34 -5.81 12.25
N ILE A 121 -3.35 -6.47 12.79
CA ILE A 121 -4.06 -6.08 14.02
C ILE A 121 -3.90 -7.21 15.03
N GLU A 122 -3.30 -6.93 16.19
CA GLU A 122 -2.97 -7.94 17.20
C GLU A 122 -3.55 -7.58 18.58
N GLU A 123 -3.93 -8.60 19.36
CA GLU A 123 -4.28 -8.40 20.77
C GLU A 123 -3.05 -8.05 21.60
N LYS A 124 -3.19 -7.07 22.50
CA LYS A 124 -2.22 -6.87 23.58
C LYS A 124 -2.30 -8.04 24.55
N ILE A 125 -1.32 -8.94 24.45
CA ILE A 125 -1.11 -9.98 25.45
C ILE A 125 -0.60 -9.35 26.74
N ARG A 126 -1.18 -9.72 27.90
CA ARG A 126 -0.63 -9.33 29.20
C ARG A 126 0.76 -9.94 29.41
N PRO A 127 1.76 -9.17 29.91
CA PRO A 127 3.07 -9.71 30.21
C PRO A 127 2.99 -10.96 31.10
N GLY A 128 3.59 -12.07 30.65
CA GLY A 128 3.60 -13.36 31.37
C GLY A 128 2.47 -14.33 31.02
N SER A 129 1.59 -14.00 30.08
CA SER A 129 0.60 -14.94 29.53
C SER A 129 1.25 -15.91 28.54
N SER A 130 0.85 -17.19 28.58
CA SER A 130 1.23 -18.21 27.60
C SER A 130 0.21 -18.35 26.46
N ILE A 131 -0.79 -17.46 26.42
CA ILE A 131 -1.86 -17.49 25.43
C ILE A 131 -1.35 -16.80 24.17
N GLU A 132 -1.47 -17.46 23.02
CA GLU A 132 -1.21 -16.85 21.71
C GLU A 132 -2.16 -15.67 21.48
N SER A 133 -1.65 -14.56 20.93
CA SER A 133 -2.47 -13.42 20.53
C SER A 133 -3.35 -13.81 19.37
N ASP A 134 -4.59 -13.32 19.43
CA ASP A 134 -5.44 -13.29 18.26
C ASP A 134 -4.92 -12.20 17.31
N ILE A 135 -4.95 -12.49 16.01
CA ILE A 135 -4.38 -11.67 14.94
C ILE A 135 -5.30 -11.64 13.72
N ALA A 136 -5.44 -10.48 13.12
CA ALA A 136 -6.10 -10.27 11.83
C ALA A 136 -5.19 -9.49 10.89
N VAL A 137 -5.17 -9.88 9.62
CA VAL A 137 -4.43 -9.23 8.54
C VAL A 137 -5.45 -8.77 7.51
N GLU A 138 -5.52 -7.46 7.30
CA GLU A 138 -6.51 -6.82 6.44
C GLU A 138 -5.79 -6.04 5.35
N ASN A 139 -6.12 -6.33 4.09
CA ASN A 139 -5.76 -5.51 2.96
C ASN A 139 -6.78 -4.38 2.83
N VAL A 140 -6.30 -3.15 2.73
CA VAL A 140 -7.13 -1.94 2.70
C VAL A 140 -6.88 -1.19 1.42
N THR A 141 -7.95 -1.05 0.63
CA THR A 141 -7.96 -0.28 -0.60
C THR A 141 -8.84 0.95 -0.45
N ALA A 142 -8.26 2.12 -0.63
CA ALA A 142 -9.01 3.37 -0.73
C ALA A 142 -8.97 3.90 -2.17
N THR A 143 -10.14 4.24 -2.69
CA THR A 143 -10.29 4.81 -4.04
C THR A 143 -10.65 6.29 -3.95
N TYR A 144 -9.81 7.14 -4.53
CA TYR A 144 -9.97 8.59 -4.61
C TYR A 144 -10.37 9.03 -6.02
N CYS A 145 -11.21 10.07 -6.09
CA CYS A 145 -11.45 10.80 -7.31
C CYS A 145 -10.31 11.80 -7.54
N LEU A 146 -9.73 11.77 -8.73
CA LEU A 146 -8.70 12.71 -9.13
C LEU A 146 -9.30 13.85 -9.95
N HIS A 147 -8.79 15.05 -9.70
CA HIS A 147 -9.20 16.26 -10.38
C HIS A 147 -8.12 16.75 -11.34
N SER A 148 -8.56 17.33 -12.46
CA SER A 148 -7.64 18.03 -13.35
C SER A 148 -7.08 19.28 -12.66
N PRO A 149 -5.87 19.75 -13.03
CA PRO A 149 -5.18 20.89 -12.38
C PRO A 149 -5.90 22.25 -12.31
N SER A 150 -7.12 22.34 -12.84
CA SER A 150 -7.94 23.54 -12.85
C SER A 150 -9.44 23.24 -12.65
N SER A 151 -9.76 22.05 -12.16
CA SER A 151 -11.14 21.65 -11.93
C SER A 151 -11.78 22.53 -10.85
N PRO A 152 -12.93 23.20 -11.12
CA PRO A 152 -13.66 23.93 -10.08
C PRO A 152 -14.31 22.99 -9.05
N ALA A 153 -14.37 21.68 -9.36
CA ALA A 153 -14.86 20.66 -8.45
C ALA A 153 -13.77 20.11 -7.52
N ALA A 154 -12.50 20.52 -7.68
CA ALA A 154 -11.43 20.05 -6.83
C ALA A 154 -11.60 20.52 -5.38
N PRO A 155 -11.25 19.69 -4.38
CA PRO A 155 -11.33 20.07 -2.99
C PRO A 155 -10.43 21.27 -2.68
N LEU A 156 -10.93 22.16 -1.84
CA LEU A 156 -10.25 23.38 -1.40
C LEU A 156 -9.40 23.12 -0.15
N PRO A 157 -8.39 23.96 0.13
CA PRO A 157 -7.59 23.85 1.36
C PRO A 157 -8.47 23.76 2.62
N GLY A 158 -8.17 22.78 3.47
CA GLY A 158 -8.94 22.45 4.67
C GLY A 158 -10.07 21.43 4.45
N GLN A 159 -10.34 21.01 3.22
CA GLN A 159 -11.21 19.90 2.90
C GLN A 159 -10.40 18.58 2.83
N ALA A 160 -11.09 17.44 2.91
CA ALA A 160 -10.49 16.13 2.62
C ALA A 160 -10.40 15.92 1.10
N ASP A 161 -9.54 15.00 0.66
CA ASP A 161 -9.59 14.50 -0.71
C ASP A 161 -10.94 13.81 -0.98
N ASP A 162 -11.39 13.80 -2.25
CA ASP A 162 -12.62 13.15 -2.66
C ASP A 162 -12.47 11.62 -2.62
N LEU A 163 -12.67 11.06 -1.44
CA LEU A 163 -12.65 9.63 -1.19
C LEU A 163 -13.98 8.99 -1.63
N LEU A 164 -13.92 8.11 -2.62
CA LEU A 164 -15.08 7.43 -3.19
C LEU A 164 -15.46 6.17 -2.40
N ALA A 165 -14.46 5.38 -2.00
CA ALA A 165 -14.66 4.12 -1.29
C ALA A 165 -13.43 3.75 -0.46
N ILE A 166 -13.65 3.02 0.63
CA ILE A 166 -12.65 2.23 1.35
C ILE A 166 -13.19 0.81 1.40
N THR A 167 -12.38 -0.17 1.05
CA THR A 167 -12.70 -1.59 1.13
C THR A 167 -11.64 -2.29 1.96
N PHE A 168 -12.10 -3.18 2.84
CA PHE A 168 -11.27 -4.05 3.66
C PHE A 168 -11.47 -5.48 3.15
N GLU A 169 -10.37 -6.17 2.92
CA GLU A 169 -10.32 -7.55 2.49
C GLU A 169 -9.47 -8.34 3.49
N ASN A 170 -10.09 -9.33 4.11
CA ASN A 170 -9.43 -10.17 5.09
C ASN A 170 -8.47 -11.13 4.36
N LEU A 171 -7.17 -10.99 4.62
CA LEU A 171 -6.14 -11.88 4.07
C LEU A 171 -5.88 -13.07 4.99
N HIS A 172 -5.90 -12.82 6.29
CA HIS A 172 -5.66 -13.87 7.28
C HIS A 172 -6.34 -13.50 8.59
N THR A 173 -6.87 -14.51 9.28
CA THR A 173 -7.34 -14.35 10.65
C THR A 173 -7.05 -15.60 11.44
N LYS A 174 -6.45 -15.40 12.60
CA LYS A 174 -6.32 -16.40 13.65
C LYS A 174 -6.87 -15.77 14.92
N ALA A 175 -8.16 -15.95 15.12
CA ALA A 175 -8.88 -15.45 16.28
C ALA A 175 -9.79 -16.55 16.85
N LYS A 176 -10.14 -16.42 18.13
CA LYS A 176 -11.05 -17.34 18.81
C LYS A 176 -12.49 -17.04 18.37
N PRO A 177 -13.40 -18.04 18.40
CA PRO A 177 -14.78 -17.87 17.93
C PRO A 177 -15.58 -16.71 18.57
N ASP A 178 -15.20 -16.28 19.78
CA ASP A 178 -15.85 -15.17 20.51
C ASP A 178 -15.14 -13.81 20.32
N SER A 179 -13.99 -13.77 19.63
CA SER A 179 -13.17 -12.57 19.46
C SER A 179 -13.23 -11.99 18.04
N ASP A 180 -13.57 -12.79 17.02
CA ASP A 180 -13.68 -12.38 15.61
C ASP A 180 -14.44 -11.05 15.40
N MET A 181 -15.56 -10.85 16.13
CA MET A 181 -16.38 -9.64 15.99
C MET A 181 -15.82 -8.40 16.70
N ALA A 182 -14.95 -8.59 17.70
CA ALA A 182 -14.37 -7.49 18.48
C ALA A 182 -13.04 -6.98 17.89
N PHE A 183 -12.28 -7.87 17.24
CA PHE A 183 -11.03 -7.54 16.52
C PHE A 183 -11.28 -6.68 15.30
N ALA A 184 -12.19 -7.13 14.44
CA ALA A 184 -12.46 -6.49 13.16
C ALA A 184 -13.06 -5.09 13.39
N ILE A 185 -14.12 -4.95 14.18
CA ILE A 185 -14.88 -3.70 14.23
C ILE A 185 -14.07 -2.53 14.81
N ALA A 186 -13.41 -2.68 15.96
CA ALA A 186 -12.82 -1.53 16.65
C ALA A 186 -11.58 -0.94 15.93
N ALA A 187 -10.70 -1.80 15.40
CA ALA A 187 -9.48 -1.35 14.73
C ALA A 187 -9.74 -0.95 13.26
N ILE A 188 -10.63 -1.67 12.55
CA ILE A 188 -11.05 -1.31 11.19
C ILE A 188 -11.81 0.01 11.19
N ASP A 189 -12.75 0.21 12.14
CA ASP A 189 -13.47 1.49 12.26
C ASP A 189 -12.50 2.65 12.53
N GLY A 190 -11.49 2.44 13.37
CA GLY A 190 -10.45 3.42 13.65
C GLY A 190 -9.62 3.79 12.42
N LEU A 191 -9.18 2.78 11.65
CA LEU A 191 -8.44 2.97 10.40
C LEU A 191 -9.29 3.66 9.34
N GLU A 192 -10.52 3.19 9.13
CA GLU A 192 -11.48 3.78 8.20
C GLU A 192 -11.75 5.24 8.57
N TRP A 193 -11.98 5.50 9.86
CA TRP A 193 -12.21 6.85 10.36
C TRP A 193 -10.99 7.75 10.09
N ALA A 194 -9.77 7.28 10.37
CA ALA A 194 -8.56 8.05 10.13
C ALA A 194 -8.35 8.39 8.65
N ILE A 195 -8.64 7.45 7.75
CA ILE A 195 -8.55 7.65 6.30
C ILE A 195 -9.61 8.66 5.82
N ARG A 196 -10.83 8.61 6.39
CA ARG A 196 -11.91 9.58 6.09
C ARG A 196 -11.63 10.97 6.69
N HIS A 197 -10.92 11.05 7.81
CA HIS A 197 -10.66 12.28 8.57
C HIS A 197 -9.18 12.67 8.52
N GLN A 198 -8.64 12.74 7.31
CA GLN A 198 -7.23 13.01 7.00
C GLN A 198 -6.63 14.20 7.75
N LEU A 199 -7.40 15.28 7.91
CA LEU A 199 -6.97 16.48 8.64
C LEU A 199 -6.64 16.19 10.10
N VAL A 200 -7.43 15.31 10.74
CA VAL A 200 -7.21 14.90 12.14
C VAL A 200 -6.02 13.95 12.23
N ALA A 201 -5.94 12.98 11.32
CA ALA A 201 -4.88 11.97 11.34
C ALA A 201 -3.48 12.57 11.08
N GLN A 202 -3.35 13.60 10.23
CA GLN A 202 -2.03 14.14 9.87
C GLN A 202 -1.65 15.48 10.49
N GLY A 203 -2.58 16.33 10.92
CA GLY A 203 -2.40 17.57 11.70
C GLY A 203 -1.46 18.66 11.15
N HIS A 204 -0.22 18.31 10.82
CA HIS A 204 0.85 19.19 10.35
C HIS A 204 0.97 19.26 8.81
N VAL A 205 0.25 18.42 8.08
CA VAL A 205 0.24 18.42 6.61
C VAL A 205 -1.09 19.01 6.11
N PRO A 206 -1.07 20.06 5.28
CA PRO A 206 -2.29 20.62 4.71
C PRO A 206 -3.03 19.59 3.83
N THR A 207 -4.31 19.40 4.09
CA THR A 207 -5.24 18.67 3.21
C THR A 207 -6.05 19.65 2.35
N PRO A 208 -6.55 19.24 1.17
CA PRO A 208 -6.42 17.93 0.53
C PRO A 208 -4.99 17.65 0.03
N TYR A 209 -4.57 16.39 -0.04
CA TYR A 209 -3.25 16.04 -0.58
C TYR A 209 -3.22 16.13 -2.11
N LEU A 210 -4.35 15.84 -2.77
CA LEU A 210 -4.47 15.70 -4.22
C LEU A 210 -5.57 16.60 -4.81
N PRO A 211 -5.56 17.93 -4.57
CA PRO A 211 -6.42 18.84 -5.36
C PRO A 211 -6.10 18.75 -6.86
N ALA A 212 -4.84 18.43 -7.17
CA ALA A 212 -4.41 17.88 -8.45
C ALA A 212 -3.30 16.85 -8.18
N VAL A 213 -3.16 15.84 -9.04
CA VAL A 213 -2.11 14.82 -8.91
C VAL A 213 -0.73 15.48 -8.92
N ASN A 214 0.02 15.30 -7.83
CA ASN A 214 1.38 15.81 -7.69
C ASN A 214 2.19 14.89 -6.73
N ALA A 215 3.51 14.91 -6.90
CA ALA A 215 4.41 14.01 -6.17
C ALA A 215 4.36 14.19 -4.64
N ARG A 216 4.20 15.44 -4.17
CA ARG A 216 4.10 15.75 -2.73
C ARG A 216 2.82 15.20 -2.13
N GLY A 217 1.70 15.40 -2.81
CA GLY A 217 0.39 14.90 -2.42
C GLY A 217 0.38 13.38 -2.31
N LEU A 218 0.86 12.70 -3.34
CA LEU A 218 0.95 11.24 -3.35
C LEU A 218 1.84 10.71 -2.21
N TYR A 219 2.96 11.39 -1.92
CA TYR A 219 3.82 11.03 -0.79
C TYR A 219 3.11 11.16 0.56
N HIS A 220 2.44 12.29 0.79
CA HIS A 220 1.70 12.52 2.04
C HIS A 220 0.52 11.57 2.19
N LEU A 221 -0.13 11.20 1.09
CA LEU A 221 -1.15 10.16 1.10
C LEU A 221 -0.54 8.80 1.44
N GLY A 222 0.62 8.44 0.88
CA GLY A 222 1.33 7.23 1.30
C GLY A 222 1.64 7.20 2.80
N LEU A 223 2.08 8.34 3.36
CA LEU A 223 2.29 8.49 4.82
C LEU A 223 1.00 8.40 5.63
N LEU A 224 -0.15 8.78 5.07
CA LEU A 224 -1.43 8.60 5.75
C LEU A 224 -1.67 7.13 6.01
N PHE A 225 -1.53 6.31 4.97
CA PHE A 225 -1.82 4.89 5.04
C PHE A 225 -0.80 4.14 5.91
N THR A 226 0.48 4.45 5.77
CA THR A 226 1.55 3.62 6.36
C THR A 226 1.96 3.98 7.78
N ASP A 227 1.54 5.14 8.30
CA ASP A 227 1.97 5.64 9.61
C ASP A 227 0.82 6.35 10.33
N ARG A 228 0.20 7.35 9.69
CA ARG A 228 -0.68 8.28 10.40
C ARG A 228 -2.05 7.70 10.71
N ALA A 229 -2.60 6.86 9.85
CA ALA A 229 -3.84 6.15 10.10
C ALA A 229 -3.71 5.19 11.30
N ILE A 230 -2.58 4.49 11.39
CA ILE A 230 -2.22 3.58 12.49
C ILE A 230 -2.22 4.36 13.81
N LEU A 231 -1.41 5.42 13.91
CA LEU A 231 -1.31 6.24 15.12
C LEU A 231 -2.66 6.85 15.53
N CYS A 232 -3.48 7.27 14.56
CA CYS A 232 -4.80 7.81 14.82
C CYS A 232 -5.76 6.75 15.36
N ALA A 233 -5.81 5.58 14.73
CA ALA A 233 -6.66 4.47 15.15
C ALA A 233 -6.30 3.99 16.57
N GLU A 234 -5.02 3.84 16.88
CA GLU A 234 -4.56 3.47 18.22
C GLU A 234 -4.90 4.53 19.28
N ALA A 235 -4.77 5.82 18.93
CA ALA A 235 -5.16 6.90 19.83
C ALA A 235 -6.67 6.91 20.08
N MET A 236 -7.49 6.67 19.05
CA MET A 236 -8.95 6.53 19.19
C MET A 236 -9.34 5.37 20.10
N GLU A 237 -8.69 4.22 19.93
CA GLU A 237 -8.89 3.05 20.78
C GLU A 237 -8.49 3.35 22.22
N ALA A 238 -7.37 4.03 22.45
CA ALA A 238 -6.92 4.41 23.79
C ALA A 238 -7.82 5.43 24.50
N VAL A 239 -8.48 6.32 23.76
CA VAL A 239 -9.46 7.26 24.31
C VAL A 239 -10.78 6.55 24.62
N THR A 240 -11.19 5.62 23.76
CA THR A 240 -12.46 4.89 23.87
C THR A 240 -12.39 3.81 24.96
N GLN A 241 -11.27 3.11 25.03
CA GLN A 241 -10.98 2.05 25.98
C GLN A 241 -9.95 2.53 26.99
N ALA A 242 -10.32 2.60 28.28
CA ALA A 242 -9.39 2.96 29.35
C ALA A 242 -8.14 2.03 29.43
N GLN A 243 -8.20 0.86 28.81
CA GLN A 243 -7.06 -0.02 28.52
C GLN A 243 -7.14 -0.45 27.04
N PRO A 244 -6.28 0.07 26.15
CA PRO A 244 -6.29 -0.31 24.74
C PRO A 244 -6.08 -1.81 24.60
N ARG A 245 -6.95 -2.48 23.84
CA ARG A 245 -6.93 -3.94 23.71
C ARG A 245 -6.08 -4.40 22.53
N PHE A 246 -5.93 -3.55 21.52
CA PHE A 246 -5.29 -3.90 20.26
C PHE A 246 -4.06 -3.03 19.99
N VAL A 247 -3.16 -3.54 19.14
CA VAL A 247 -2.06 -2.83 18.51
C VAL A 247 -2.17 -3.04 17.02
N ILE A 248 -1.85 -2.01 16.25
CA ILE A 248 -1.72 -2.14 14.81
C ILE A 248 -0.22 -2.19 14.50
N GLY A 249 0.21 -3.25 13.84
CA GLY A 249 1.60 -3.43 13.41
C GLY A 249 2.04 -2.31 12.47
N ASP A 250 3.35 -2.03 12.44
CA ASP A 250 3.89 -1.07 11.49
C ASP A 250 3.73 -1.55 10.03
N HIS A 251 3.97 -0.65 9.09
CA HIS A 251 3.85 -0.94 7.66
C HIS A 251 4.72 -2.14 7.22
N ALA A 252 5.93 -2.27 7.75
CA ALA A 252 6.83 -3.35 7.37
C ALA A 252 6.27 -4.72 7.79
N CYS A 253 5.72 -4.80 9.01
CA CYS A 253 5.03 -5.99 9.51
C CYS A 253 3.85 -6.38 8.62
N GLY A 254 3.01 -5.43 8.22
CA GLY A 254 1.89 -5.70 7.29
C GLY A 254 2.35 -6.26 5.95
N VAL A 255 3.45 -5.74 5.39
CA VAL A 255 4.03 -6.24 4.13
C VAL A 255 4.60 -7.65 4.27
N GLU A 256 5.24 -7.97 5.39
CA GLU A 256 5.74 -9.34 5.66
C GLU A 256 4.60 -10.34 5.78
N TRP A 257 3.52 -9.98 6.47
CA TRP A 257 2.32 -10.82 6.58
C TRP A 257 1.68 -11.07 5.23
N GLN A 258 1.52 -10.05 4.39
CA GLN A 258 0.96 -10.25 3.06
C GLN A 258 1.79 -11.23 2.23
N ARG A 259 3.12 -11.08 2.21
CA ARG A 259 3.99 -12.02 1.48
C ARG A 259 3.85 -13.44 1.97
N TRP A 260 3.76 -13.62 3.29
CA TRP A 260 3.59 -14.94 3.88
C TRP A 260 2.23 -15.56 3.51
N VAL A 261 1.15 -14.77 3.47
CA VAL A 261 -0.17 -15.25 3.01
C VAL A 261 -0.12 -15.64 1.53
N GLU A 262 0.43 -14.79 0.68
CA GLU A 262 0.60 -15.06 -0.77
C GLU A 262 1.43 -16.33 -1.01
N GLU A 263 2.52 -16.54 -0.25
CA GLU A 263 3.35 -17.77 -0.34
C GLU A 263 2.58 -19.05 0.04
N ILE A 264 1.66 -18.98 1.01
CA ILE A 264 0.82 -20.12 1.39
C ILE A 264 -0.20 -20.44 0.31
N GLU A 265 -0.90 -19.41 -0.19
CA GLU A 265 -1.88 -19.58 -1.26
C GLU A 265 -1.25 -20.15 -2.54
N GLU A 266 -0.04 -19.73 -2.89
CA GLU A 266 0.71 -20.31 -4.00
C GLU A 266 1.06 -21.79 -3.75
N SER A 267 1.44 -22.15 -2.53
CA SER A 267 1.78 -23.54 -2.18
C SER A 267 0.58 -24.49 -2.19
N ASP A 268 -0.60 -24.00 -1.79
CA ASP A 268 -1.84 -24.80 -1.80
C ASP A 268 -2.32 -25.09 -3.24
N LEU A 269 -2.06 -24.17 -4.18
CA LEU A 269 -2.38 -24.35 -5.61
C LEU A 269 -1.47 -25.38 -6.30
N ASP A 270 -0.23 -25.54 -5.83
CA ASP A 270 0.72 -26.52 -6.37
C ASP A 270 0.43 -27.95 -5.89
N ASP A 271 -0.23 -28.14 -4.75
CA ASP A 271 -0.62 -29.46 -4.23
C ASP A 271 -1.87 -30.00 -4.96
N ASP A 272 -2.85 -29.14 -5.24
CA ASP A 272 -4.08 -29.49 -5.98
C ASP A 272 -3.82 -29.89 -7.46
N THR A 273 -2.69 -29.49 -8.05
CA THR A 273 -2.32 -29.90 -9.42
C THR A 273 -1.62 -31.26 -9.50
N ASN A 274 -1.22 -31.85 -8.37
CA ASN A 274 -0.57 -33.16 -8.33
C ASN A 274 -1.52 -34.33 -8.00
N GLU A 275 -2.75 -34.06 -7.58
CA GLU A 275 -3.73 -35.11 -7.26
C GLU A 275 -4.56 -35.61 -8.47
N GLU A 276 -4.54 -34.94 -9.63
CA GLU A 276 -5.32 -35.38 -10.81
C GLU A 276 -4.67 -36.51 -11.65
N ASP A 277 -3.41 -36.90 -11.41
CA ASP A 277 -2.72 -37.93 -12.20
C ASP A 277 -2.57 -39.30 -11.50
N SER A 278 -3.14 -39.51 -10.32
CA SER A 278 -3.10 -40.81 -9.61
C SER A 278 -4.47 -41.49 -9.48
N ALA A 279 -5.19 -41.62 -10.60
CA ALA A 279 -6.29 -42.58 -10.73
C ALA A 279 -5.81 -43.83 -11.50
N GLY A 280 -5.05 -44.68 -10.81
CA GLY A 280 -4.54 -45.95 -11.35
C GLY A 280 -4.19 -46.92 -10.24
N GLY A 281 -5.20 -47.39 -9.51
CA GLY A 281 -5.04 -48.42 -8.49
C GLY A 281 -4.68 -49.76 -9.10
N GLU A 282 -3.68 -50.43 -8.52
CA GLU A 282 -3.67 -51.87 -8.28
C GLU A 282 -2.71 -52.20 -7.13
N ASP A 283 -3.21 -52.98 -6.18
CA ASP A 283 -2.60 -53.36 -4.91
C ASP A 283 -1.35 -54.22 -5.07
N VAL A 284 -0.30 -53.98 -4.26
CA VAL A 284 0.48 -55.09 -3.65
C VAL A 284 0.99 -54.69 -2.24
N ASP A 285 0.64 -55.58 -1.32
CA ASP A 285 0.94 -55.73 0.10
C ASP A 285 2.45 -55.71 0.48
N GLY A 286 2.74 -55.12 1.65
CA GLY A 286 3.70 -55.72 2.60
C GLY A 286 5.08 -55.09 2.83
N SER A 287 5.17 -54.33 3.92
CA SER A 287 6.22 -54.38 4.98
C SER A 287 7.33 -53.29 5.08
N HIS A 288 7.57 -52.91 6.35
CA HIS A 288 8.68 -52.12 6.94
C HIS A 288 8.68 -50.60 6.64
N GLU A 289 8.93 -49.67 7.57
CA GLU A 289 9.43 -49.71 8.94
C GLU A 289 9.18 -48.34 9.59
N GLU A 290 8.89 -48.34 10.88
CA GLU A 290 8.75 -47.17 11.74
C GLU A 290 10.08 -46.39 11.84
N LYS A 291 10.09 -45.10 11.51
CA LYS A 291 11.16 -44.17 11.91
C LYS A 291 10.65 -42.79 12.30
N ASP A 292 10.73 -42.55 13.60
CA ASP A 292 10.84 -41.24 14.23
C ASP A 292 11.78 -40.29 13.46
N LEU A 293 11.33 -39.06 13.22
CA LEU A 293 12.21 -37.94 12.89
C LEU A 293 12.04 -36.82 13.93
N LYS A 294 12.93 -36.89 14.93
CA LYS A 294 13.40 -35.76 15.72
C LYS A 294 13.95 -34.67 14.80
N GLY A 295 13.64 -33.42 15.14
CA GLY A 295 13.97 -32.25 14.34
C GLY A 295 15.44 -31.84 14.29
N HIS A 296 15.68 -30.82 13.48
CA HIS A 296 16.84 -29.93 13.35
C HIS A 296 16.35 -28.75 12.47
N SER A 297 16.79 -27.51 12.56
CA SER A 297 17.65 -26.77 13.48
C SER A 297 17.54 -25.32 13.02
N ARG A 298 17.21 -24.40 13.92
CA ARG A 298 17.37 -22.96 13.67
C ARG A 298 18.86 -22.66 13.50
N SER A 299 19.29 -22.31 12.29
CA SER A 299 20.64 -21.78 12.06
C SER A 299 20.67 -20.30 12.44
N LYS A 300 21.45 -19.99 13.49
CA LYS A 300 22.02 -18.66 13.71
C LYS A 300 23.00 -18.35 12.58
N LEU A 301 22.90 -17.16 11.98
CA LEU A 301 24.03 -16.40 11.43
C LEU A 301 23.56 -14.99 11.05
N GLY A 302 24.21 -13.98 11.63
CA GLY A 302 24.08 -12.60 11.15
C GLY A 302 23.99 -11.49 12.19
N GLU A 303 24.75 -11.54 13.29
CA GLU A 303 25.07 -10.31 14.04
C GLU A 303 25.80 -9.34 13.09
N ASN A 304 25.23 -8.15 12.88
CA ASN A 304 26.02 -6.98 12.52
C ASN A 304 25.59 -5.80 13.39
N VAL A 305 26.46 -5.55 14.36
CA VAL A 305 26.55 -4.40 15.23
C VAL A 305 26.88 -3.17 14.39
N TYR A 306 26.07 -2.12 14.47
CA TYR A 306 26.51 -0.76 14.16
C TYR A 306 26.53 0.05 15.46
N ASN A 307 27.75 0.30 15.92
CA ASN A 307 28.09 1.16 17.05
C ASN A 307 27.62 2.60 16.80
N GLU A 308 26.89 3.12 17.77
CA GLU A 308 26.82 4.55 18.06
C GLU A 308 28.19 5.02 18.56
N HIS A 309 28.70 6.10 17.96
CA HIS A 309 29.67 6.95 18.63
C HIS A 309 29.36 8.42 18.32
N ASP A 310 28.97 9.09 19.41
CA ASP A 310 29.10 10.50 19.74
C ASP A 310 29.94 11.36 18.80
N LEU A 311 29.34 12.45 18.35
CA LEU A 311 30.03 13.74 18.23
C LEU A 311 29.18 14.81 18.93
N SER A 312 29.39 14.89 20.24
CA SER A 312 29.21 16.10 21.04
C SER A 312 30.05 17.24 20.46
N THR A 313 29.41 18.38 20.18
CA THR A 313 30.10 19.68 20.21
C THR A 313 29.21 20.68 20.95
N GLU A 314 29.75 21.14 22.07
CA GLU A 314 29.28 22.26 22.88
C GLU A 314 29.08 23.52 22.04
N TYR A 315 28.02 24.28 22.31
CA TYR A 315 28.12 25.73 22.38
C TYR A 315 27.21 26.26 23.49
N ASP A 316 27.83 27.05 24.35
CA ASP A 316 27.30 27.68 25.55
C ASP A 316 26.18 28.69 25.30
N ALA A 317 25.29 28.70 26.30
CA ALA A 317 24.61 29.80 26.98
C ALA A 317 24.50 31.21 26.37
N ASP A 318 23.28 31.73 26.57
CA ASP A 318 22.91 33.11 26.87
C ASP A 318 23.02 34.18 25.77
N ASP A 319 21.86 34.57 25.23
CA ASP A 319 21.48 35.98 25.20
C ASP A 319 19.95 36.15 25.14
N GLU A 320 19.37 36.42 26.31
CA GLU A 320 18.15 37.23 26.40
C GLU A 320 18.49 38.65 25.93
N LYS A 321 17.76 39.17 24.93
CA LYS A 321 17.11 40.49 24.97
C LYS A 321 16.47 40.87 23.64
N GLY A 322 15.25 41.41 23.74
CA GLY A 322 14.86 42.54 22.88
C GLY A 322 13.68 42.29 21.96
N PHE A 323 12.48 42.31 22.55
CA PHE A 323 11.29 42.81 21.85
C PHE A 323 11.61 44.16 21.17
N GLY A 324 11.29 44.26 19.87
CA GLY A 324 11.32 45.50 19.11
C GLY A 324 10.16 45.55 18.14
N ARG A 325 9.14 46.33 18.49
CA ARG A 325 8.08 46.80 17.59
C ARG A 325 8.69 47.62 16.45
N LEU A 326 8.27 47.38 15.21
CA LEU A 326 7.61 48.32 14.29
C LEU A 326 7.12 47.59 13.05
#